data_AF-A0A1F8KH86-F1
#
_entry.id   AF-A0A1F8KH86-F1
#
_cell.length_a   1.000
_cell.length_b   1.000
_cell.length_c   1.000
_cell.angle_alpha   90.00
_cell.angle_beta   90.00
_cell.angle_gamma   90.00
#
_symmetry.space_group_name_H-M   'P 1'
#
loop_
_entity.id
_entity.type
_entity.pdbx_description
1 polymer ?
#
loop_
_entity_poly.entity_id
_entity_poly.type
_entity_poly.pdbx_seq_one_letter_code
_entity_poly.pdbx_strand_id
1 'polypeptide(L)'
;MLSLTFVFWMYVFLFSIIGAMRGWAKELLVSFSVILSLTILTLLQTYIPYVRDVLPRDSTALFWTRTSVLVVLVFFGYQTSNITRFAGKFTRERLQDALLGIFLGAINGYLIAGSIWYFMYEASYPFNMISDPINTGVPQIMDAANKIITYLPPHILGVPAIYFAVVLSFVFVLVVFI
;
A
#
# COMPACT_ATOMS: atom_id res chain seq x y z
N MET A 1 5.19 -12.79 -21.64
CA MET A 1 4.18 -12.28 -20.68
C MET A 1 4.92 -11.94 -19.40
N LEU A 2 4.82 -10.71 -18.91
CA LEU A 2 5.56 -10.27 -17.72
C LEU A 2 4.72 -10.65 -16.49
N SER A 3 5.28 -11.43 -15.57
CA SER A 3 4.56 -11.96 -14.41
C SER A 3 4.16 -10.82 -13.46
N LEU A 4 2.93 -10.85 -12.95
CA LEU A 4 2.45 -9.85 -11.97
C LEU A 4 3.34 -9.80 -10.72
N THR A 5 3.89 -10.94 -10.33
CA THR A 5 4.90 -11.03 -9.26
C THR A 5 6.15 -10.21 -9.57
N PHE A 6 6.60 -10.21 -10.83
CA PHE A 6 7.75 -9.41 -11.24
C PHE A 6 7.41 -7.91 -11.23
N VAL A 7 6.23 -7.52 -11.72
CA VAL A 7 5.74 -6.12 -11.63
C VAL A 7 5.71 -5.64 -10.19
N PHE A 8 5.20 -6.47 -9.28
CA PHE A 8 5.11 -6.18 -7.87
C PHE A 8 6.49 -5.90 -7.26
N TRP A 9 7.44 -6.82 -7.42
CA TRP A 9 8.80 -6.63 -6.89
C TRP A 9 9.54 -5.48 -7.55
N MET A 10 9.30 -5.24 -8.85
CA MET A 10 9.82 -4.07 -9.55
C MET A 10 9.34 -2.76 -8.90
N TYR A 11 8.05 -2.65 -8.56
CA TYR A 11 7.54 -1.48 -7.83
C TYR A 11 8.13 -1.38 -6.43
N VAL A 12 8.20 -2.47 -5.66
CA VAL A 12 8.83 -2.48 -4.33
C VAL A 12 10.27 -1.92 -4.40
N PHE A 13 11.05 -2.36 -5.38
CA PHE A 13 12.40 -1.90 -5.60
C PHE A 13 12.46 -0.43 -6.04
N LEU A 14 11.57 0.00 -6.94
CA LEU A 14 11.48 1.38 -7.42
C LEU A 14 11.15 2.34 -6.26
N PHE A 15 10.15 2.01 -5.44
CA PHE A 15 9.81 2.82 -4.26
C PHE A 15 10.93 2.83 -3.22
N SER A 16 11.71 1.74 -3.10
CA SER A 16 12.90 1.73 -2.25
C SER A 16 13.95 2.76 -2.70
N ILE A 17 14.20 2.88 -4.01
CA ILE A 17 15.09 3.90 -4.56
C ILE A 17 14.52 5.31 -4.33
N ILE A 18 13.22 5.51 -4.55
CA ILE A 18 12.56 6.80 -4.29
C ILE A 18 12.72 7.20 -2.81
N GLY A 19 12.53 6.24 -1.91
CA GLY A 19 12.67 6.48 -0.48
C GLY A 19 14.09 6.87 -0.08
N ALA A 20 15.11 6.26 -0.71
CA ALA A 20 16.51 6.65 -0.53
C ALA A 20 16.77 8.14 -0.84
N MET A 21 16.13 8.64 -1.89
CA MET A 21 16.29 10.02 -2.36
C MET A 21 15.45 11.02 -1.55
N ARG A 22 14.30 10.58 -1.05
CA ARG A 22 13.32 11.45 -0.39
C ARG A 22 13.58 11.62 1.11
N GLY A 23 14.11 10.59 1.77
CA GLY A 23 14.40 10.59 3.21
C GLY A 23 13.29 9.95 4.04
N TRP A 24 13.65 9.42 5.20
CA TRP A 24 12.80 8.50 5.97
C TRP A 24 11.53 9.16 6.51
N ALA A 25 11.63 10.37 7.06
CA ALA A 25 10.51 11.05 7.72
C ALA A 25 9.35 11.30 6.75
N LYS A 26 9.66 11.59 5.49
CA LYS A 26 8.67 11.85 4.44
C LYS A 26 8.04 10.57 3.92
N GLU A 27 8.82 9.49 3.80
CA GLU A 27 8.28 8.17 3.44
C GLU A 27 7.41 7.59 4.56
N LEU A 28 7.72 7.86 5.82
CA LEU A 28 6.88 7.42 6.94
C LEU A 28 5.46 8.02 6.87
N LEU A 29 5.33 9.30 6.51
CA LEU A 29 4.03 9.93 6.31
C LEU A 29 3.23 9.27 5.18
N VAL A 30 3.90 8.76 4.15
CA VAL A 30 3.24 7.98 3.09
C VAL A 30 2.72 6.67 3.66
N SER A 31 3.50 5.95 4.50
CA SER A 31 3.03 4.73 5.15
C SER A 31 1.75 4.97 5.94
N PHE A 32 1.68 6.07 6.70
CA PHE A 32 0.47 6.46 7.43
C PHE A 32 -0.72 6.77 6.52
N SER A 33 -0.49 7.41 5.37
CA SER A 33 -1.55 7.65 4.40
C SER A 33 -2.10 6.35 3.80
N VAL A 34 -1.25 5.34 3.59
CA VAL A 34 -1.69 4.00 3.15
C VAL A 34 -2.51 3.34 4.24
N ILE A 35 -2.03 3.32 5.49
CA ILE A 35 -2.77 2.73 6.62
C ILE A 35 -4.13 3.41 6.81
N LEU A 36 -4.17 4.74 6.73
CA LEU A 36 -5.42 5.51 6.80
C LEU A 36 -6.36 5.13 5.66
N SER A 37 -5.85 4.99 4.43
CA SER A 37 -6.66 4.60 3.28
C SER A 37 -7.28 3.22 3.44
N LEU A 38 -6.49 2.23 3.90
CA LEU A 38 -6.97 0.89 4.16
C LEU A 38 -8.01 0.89 5.28
N THR A 39 -7.79 1.68 6.34
CA THR A 39 -8.76 1.86 7.42
C THR A 39 -10.09 2.42 6.90
N ILE A 40 -10.05 3.49 6.09
CA ILE A 40 -11.25 4.08 5.49
C ILE A 40 -11.97 3.03 4.64
N LEU A 41 -11.25 2.29 3.80
CA LEU A 41 -11.85 1.23 2.98
C LEU A 41 -12.49 0.12 3.83
N THR A 42 -11.86 -0.29 4.92
CA THR A 42 -12.42 -1.26 5.87
C THR A 42 -13.68 -0.71 6.53
N LEU A 43 -13.67 0.55 6.98
CA LEU A 43 -14.84 1.18 7.59
C LEU A 43 -15.99 1.32 6.60
N LEU A 44 -15.71 1.73 5.36
CA LEU A 44 -16.71 1.82 4.28
C LEU A 44 -17.37 0.46 4.04
N GLN A 45 -16.58 -0.61 3.94
CA GLN A 45 -17.11 -1.97 3.72
C GLN A 45 -17.85 -2.55 4.93
N THR A 46 -17.48 -2.14 6.14
CA THR A 46 -18.07 -2.67 7.37
C THR A 46 -19.39 -1.98 7.71
N TYR A 47 -19.43 -0.65 7.57
CA TYR A 47 -20.50 0.19 8.12
C TYR A 47 -21.38 0.85 7.05
N ILE A 48 -20.98 0.94 5.79
CA ILE A 48 -21.82 1.52 4.73
C ILE A 48 -22.55 0.39 3.98
N PRO A 49 -23.89 0.24 4.15
CA PRO A 49 -24.64 -0.85 3.54
C PRO A 49 -24.56 -0.85 2.01
N TYR A 50 -24.50 0.33 1.39
CA TYR A 50 -24.34 0.45 -0.06
C TYR A 50 -23.05 -0.21 -0.58
N VAL A 51 -21.94 -0.06 0.14
CA VAL A 51 -20.65 -0.67 -0.25
C VAL A 51 -20.62 -2.17 0.07
N ARG A 52 -21.25 -2.58 1.15
CA ARG A 52 -21.25 -3.96 1.63
C ARG A 52 -22.20 -4.88 0.85
N ASP A 53 -23.42 -4.39 0.59
CA ASP A 53 -24.56 -5.24 0.20
C ASP A 53 -24.98 -5.03 -1.26
N VAL A 54 -24.65 -3.88 -1.88
CA VAL A 54 -25.09 -3.54 -3.25
C VAL A 54 -23.98 -3.75 -4.28
N LEU A 55 -22.72 -3.59 -3.89
CA LEU A 55 -21.57 -3.77 -4.77
C LEU A 55 -21.02 -5.20 -4.68
N PRO A 56 -21.07 -6.00 -5.76
CA PRO A 56 -20.43 -7.31 -5.79
C PRO A 56 -18.92 -7.19 -5.51
N ARG A 57 -18.38 -8.11 -4.71
CA ARG A 57 -16.95 -8.08 -4.32
C ARG A 57 -16.00 -8.25 -5.51
N ASP A 58 -16.47 -8.96 -6.53
CA ASP A 58 -15.82 -9.20 -7.83
C ASP A 58 -16.01 -8.04 -8.83
N SER A 59 -16.72 -6.98 -8.46
CA SER A 59 -17.01 -5.87 -9.36
C SER A 59 -15.76 -5.05 -9.69
N THR A 60 -15.54 -4.82 -10.99
CA THR A 60 -14.53 -3.86 -11.49
C THR A 60 -14.75 -2.46 -10.91
N ALA A 61 -16.00 -2.06 -10.63
CA ALA A 61 -16.29 -0.76 -10.01
C ALA A 61 -15.74 -0.67 -8.58
N LEU A 62 -15.80 -1.76 -7.81
CA LEU A 62 -15.27 -1.81 -6.45
C LEU A 62 -13.74 -1.74 -6.46
N PHE A 63 -13.08 -2.41 -7.43
CA PHE A 63 -11.64 -2.29 -7.66
C PHE A 63 -11.23 -0.83 -7.87
N TRP A 64 -11.89 -0.10 -8.80
CA TRP A 64 -11.57 1.30 -9.09
C TRP A 64 -11.85 2.22 -7.90
N THR A 65 -12.92 1.95 -7.14
CA THR A 65 -13.23 2.70 -5.93
C THR A 65 -12.12 2.54 -4.88
N ARG A 66 -11.73 1.30 -4.57
CA ARG A 66 -10.65 1.02 -3.60
C ARG A 66 -9.30 1.62 -4.06
N THR A 67 -8.98 1.45 -5.33
CA THR A 67 -7.74 1.94 -5.92
C THR A 67 -7.68 3.46 -5.93
N SER A 68 -8.77 4.15 -6.30
CA SER A 68 -8.80 5.62 -6.32
C SER A 68 -8.67 6.22 -4.92
N VAL A 69 -9.35 5.66 -3.90
CA VAL A 69 -9.20 6.09 -2.50
C VAL A 69 -7.76 5.92 -2.03
N LEU A 70 -7.15 4.76 -2.28
CA LEU A 70 -5.75 4.49 -1.96
C LEU A 70 -4.82 5.51 -2.65
N VAL A 71 -4.95 5.68 -3.96
CA VAL A 71 -4.08 6.59 -4.75
C VAL A 71 -4.23 8.04 -4.31
N VAL A 72 -5.46 8.52 -4.05
CA VAL A 72 -5.70 9.91 -3.61
C VAL A 72 -5.06 10.15 -2.24
N LEU A 73 -5.19 9.23 -1.30
CA LEU A 73 -4.60 9.39 0.03
C LEU A 73 -3.08 9.26 0.01
N VAL A 74 -2.55 8.31 -0.75
CA VAL A 74 -1.10 8.18 -1.00
C VAL A 74 -0.54 9.44 -1.65
N PHE A 75 -1.24 10.00 -2.63
CA PHE A 75 -0.87 11.27 -3.25
C PHE A 75 -0.77 12.38 -2.22
N PHE A 76 -1.75 12.53 -1.33
CA PHE A 76 -1.66 13.51 -0.23
C PHE A 76 -0.50 13.21 0.73
N GLY A 77 -0.22 11.94 1.04
CA GLY A 77 0.96 11.53 1.80
C GLY A 77 2.27 11.96 1.14
N TYR A 78 2.34 11.89 -0.19
CA TYR A 78 3.49 12.38 -0.96
C TYR A 78 3.58 13.92 -0.97
N GLN A 79 2.45 14.62 -1.11
CA GLN A 79 2.39 16.08 -1.21
C GLN A 79 2.60 16.82 0.12
N THR A 80 2.18 16.24 1.25
CA THR A 80 2.20 16.89 2.59
C THR A 80 3.62 17.29 3.04
N SER A 81 4.66 16.74 2.40
CA SER A 81 6.07 17.00 2.69
C SER A 81 6.58 18.42 2.35
N ASN A 82 5.79 19.34 1.79
CA ASN A 82 6.30 20.68 1.45
C ASN A 82 6.47 21.62 2.67
N ILE A 83 6.20 21.15 3.90
CA ILE A 83 6.39 21.94 5.14
C ILE A 83 7.86 21.83 5.58
N THR A 84 8.65 22.79 5.12
CA THR A 84 10.10 22.99 5.31
C THR A 84 10.57 23.28 6.75
N ARG A 85 9.81 22.94 7.80
CA ARG A 85 10.18 23.31 9.19
C ARG A 85 11.19 22.38 9.89
N PHE A 86 11.59 21.26 9.28
CA PHE A 86 12.47 20.28 9.93
C PHE A 86 13.83 20.06 9.25
N ALA A 87 14.21 20.90 8.27
CA ALA A 87 15.50 20.80 7.58
C ALA A 87 16.67 21.48 8.33
N GLY A 88 16.47 21.90 9.58
CA GLY A 88 17.52 22.45 10.40
C GLY A 88 18.27 21.33 11.12
N LYS A 89 19.52 21.05 10.69
CA LYS A 89 20.61 20.45 11.50
C LYS A 89 20.93 18.93 11.36
N PHE A 90 20.76 18.31 10.18
CA PHE A 90 21.17 16.90 9.95
C PHE A 90 22.04 16.67 8.69
N THR A 91 23.07 17.48 8.46
CA THR A 91 23.97 17.34 7.30
C THR A 91 25.04 16.25 7.44
N ARG A 92 25.16 15.58 8.61
CA ARG A 92 26.07 14.44 8.83
C ARG A 92 25.39 13.05 8.79
N GLU A 93 24.05 12.98 8.77
CA GLU A 93 23.29 11.71 8.80
C GLU A 93 22.77 11.24 7.43
N ARG A 94 23.24 11.82 6.32
CA ARG A 94 22.68 11.54 4.98
C ARG A 94 22.64 10.06 4.61
N LEU A 95 23.63 9.27 5.06
CA LEU A 95 23.68 7.84 4.77
C LEU A 95 22.65 7.06 5.61
N GLN A 96 22.49 7.41 6.89
CA GLN A 96 21.47 6.82 7.76
C GLN A 96 20.05 7.19 7.29
N ASP A 97 19.82 8.46 6.94
CA ASP A 97 18.55 8.93 6.41
C ASP A 97 18.21 8.24 5.08
N ALA A 98 19.18 8.08 4.19
CA ALA A 98 19.00 7.32 2.95
C ALA A 98 18.72 5.83 3.19
N LEU A 99 19.42 5.16 4.12
CA LEU A 99 19.18 3.75 4.43
C LEU A 99 17.79 3.52 5.03
N LEU A 100 17.36 4.37 5.97
CA LEU A 100 16.01 4.32 6.51
C LEU A 100 14.96 4.66 5.43
N GLY A 101 15.28 5.59 4.54
CA GLY A 101 14.49 5.89 3.35
C GLY A 101 14.33 4.69 2.42
N ILE A 102 15.39 3.93 2.15
CA ILE A 102 15.36 2.69 1.35
C ILE A 102 14.38 1.69 1.95
N PHE A 103 14.46 1.49 3.26
CA PHE A 103 13.63 0.54 3.97
C PHE A 103 12.15 0.97 3.98
N LEU A 104 11.87 2.22 4.34
CA LEU A 104 10.50 2.75 4.34
C LEU A 104 9.92 2.85 2.93
N GLY A 105 10.75 3.19 1.94
CA GLY A 105 10.36 3.16 0.53
C GLY A 105 9.97 1.75 0.08
N ALA A 106 10.74 0.72 0.46
CA ALA A 106 10.38 -0.66 0.17
C ALA A 106 9.04 -1.06 0.85
N ILE A 107 8.84 -0.66 2.11
CA ILE A 107 7.57 -0.86 2.82
C ILE A 107 6.43 -0.15 2.08
N ASN A 108 6.60 1.10 1.66
CA ASN A 108 5.58 1.83 0.92
C ASN A 108 5.27 1.18 -0.42
N GLY A 109 6.28 0.77 -1.17
CA GLY A 109 6.10 0.02 -2.41
C GLY A 109 5.31 -1.27 -2.19
N TYR A 110 5.64 -2.01 -1.13
CA TYR A 110 4.92 -3.22 -0.73
C TYR A 110 3.46 -2.91 -0.33
N LEU A 111 3.24 -1.89 0.49
CA LEU A 111 1.92 -1.47 0.95
C LEU A 111 1.03 -1.00 -0.21
N ILE A 112 1.56 -0.17 -1.11
CA ILE A 112 0.81 0.42 -2.24
C ILE A 112 0.57 -0.64 -3.31
N ALA A 113 1.63 -1.22 -3.88
CA ALA A 113 1.52 -2.18 -4.97
C ALA A 113 0.81 -3.46 -4.51
N GLY A 114 1.06 -3.90 -3.27
CA GLY A 114 0.42 -5.07 -2.70
C GLY A 114 -1.07 -4.85 -2.45
N SER A 115 -1.48 -3.65 -2.02
CA SER A 115 -2.91 -3.35 -1.86
C SER A 115 -3.63 -3.32 -3.21
N ILE A 116 -3.04 -2.71 -4.24
CA ILE A 116 -3.60 -2.71 -5.59
C ILE A 116 -3.73 -4.14 -6.12
N TRP A 117 -2.69 -4.96 -5.97
CA TRP A 117 -2.75 -6.37 -6.37
C TRP A 117 -3.85 -7.12 -5.59
N TYR A 118 -3.97 -6.91 -4.29
CA TYR A 118 -5.03 -7.54 -3.50
C TYR A 118 -6.43 -7.15 -4.00
N PHE A 119 -6.65 -5.88 -4.33
CA PHE A 119 -7.92 -5.43 -4.91
C PHE A 119 -8.20 -6.10 -6.27
N MET A 120 -7.17 -6.33 -7.08
CA MET A 120 -7.32 -7.08 -8.33
C MET A 120 -7.68 -8.54 -8.10
N TYR A 121 -7.06 -9.17 -7.09
CA TYR A 121 -7.37 -10.54 -6.70
C TYR A 121 -8.84 -10.68 -6.27
N GLU A 122 -9.33 -9.78 -5.40
CA GLU A 122 -10.75 -9.78 -5.00
C GLU A 122 -11.70 -9.51 -6.17
N ALA A 123 -11.27 -8.75 -7.17
CA ALA A 123 -12.02 -8.48 -8.40
C ALA A 123 -11.83 -9.56 -9.49
N SER A 124 -11.23 -10.71 -9.16
CA SER A 124 -10.95 -11.81 -10.09
C SER A 124 -10.20 -11.40 -11.37
N TYR A 125 -9.26 -10.46 -11.25
CA TYR A 125 -8.43 -9.95 -12.36
C TYR A 125 -9.27 -9.46 -13.55
N PRO A 126 -10.00 -8.33 -13.42
CA PRO A 126 -11.01 -7.89 -14.39
C PRO A 126 -10.45 -7.33 -15.71
N PHE A 127 -9.15 -7.50 -15.99
CA PHE A 127 -8.46 -6.91 -17.14
C PHE A 127 -7.98 -7.98 -18.10
N ASN A 128 -8.42 -7.90 -19.36
CA ASN A 128 -8.05 -8.86 -20.42
C ASN A 128 -6.52 -8.98 -20.66
N MET A 129 -5.74 -7.96 -20.29
CA MET A 129 -4.28 -7.95 -20.44
C MET A 129 -3.56 -8.63 -19.28
N ILE A 130 -4.24 -8.87 -18.15
CA ILE A 130 -3.66 -9.42 -16.92
C ILE A 130 -4.31 -10.77 -16.68
N SER A 131 -3.57 -11.83 -17.03
CA SER A 131 -4.00 -13.19 -16.79
C SER A 131 -3.99 -13.50 -15.30
N ASP A 132 -5.11 -14.01 -14.79
CA ASP A 132 -5.22 -14.55 -13.44
C ASP A 132 -4.19 -15.68 -13.27
N PRO A 133 -3.15 -15.52 -12.43
CA PRO A 133 -2.14 -16.54 -12.21
C PRO A 133 -2.73 -17.86 -11.67
N ILE A 134 -3.93 -17.82 -11.07
CA ILE A 134 -4.64 -18.99 -10.53
C ILE A 134 -5.35 -19.78 -11.65
N ASN A 135 -5.71 -19.16 -12.77
CA ASN A 135 -6.40 -19.85 -13.87
C ASN A 135 -5.48 -20.23 -15.04
N THR A 136 -4.16 -20.04 -14.90
CA THR A 136 -3.18 -20.37 -15.96
C THR A 136 -2.94 -21.87 -16.17
N GLY A 137 -3.41 -22.74 -15.26
CA GLY A 137 -3.20 -24.19 -15.35
C GLY A 137 -1.74 -24.66 -15.16
N VAL A 138 -0.82 -23.75 -14.81
CA VAL A 138 0.59 -24.07 -14.51
C VAL A 138 0.78 -24.12 -12.98
N PRO A 139 0.93 -25.31 -12.37
CA PRO A 139 0.93 -25.47 -10.91
C PRO A 139 2.00 -24.64 -10.17
N GLN A 140 3.16 -24.46 -10.79
CA GLN A 140 4.29 -23.73 -10.18
C GLN A 140 4.02 -22.22 -10.06
N ILE A 141 3.30 -21.63 -11.03
CA ILE A 141 2.94 -20.21 -11.05
C ILE A 141 1.77 -19.97 -10.09
N MET A 142 0.81 -20.90 -10.07
CA MET A 142 -0.31 -20.96 -9.15
C MET A 142 0.15 -20.97 -7.68
N ASP A 143 1.05 -21.89 -7.31
CA ASP A 143 1.52 -22.03 -5.93
C ASP A 143 2.31 -20.80 -5.46
N ALA A 144 3.12 -20.20 -6.33
CA ALA A 144 3.86 -18.99 -6.02
C ALA A 144 2.94 -17.76 -5.85
N ALA A 145 1.93 -17.61 -6.71
CA ALA A 145 0.96 -16.51 -6.61
C ALA A 145 0.06 -16.65 -5.37
N ASN A 146 -0.46 -17.85 -5.10
CA ASN A 146 -1.29 -18.12 -3.92
C ASN A 146 -0.53 -17.85 -2.62
N LYS A 147 0.76 -18.18 -2.54
CA LYS A 147 1.60 -17.85 -1.39
C LYS A 147 1.77 -16.35 -1.20
N ILE A 148 1.90 -15.56 -2.28
CA ILE A 148 2.09 -14.11 -2.15
C ILE A 148 0.79 -13.42 -1.72
N ILE A 149 -0.37 -13.87 -2.23
CA ILE A 149 -1.68 -13.27 -1.93
C ILE A 149 -1.97 -13.25 -0.43
N THR A 150 -1.61 -14.31 0.31
CA THR A 150 -1.81 -14.38 1.76
C THR A 150 -0.94 -13.40 2.55
N TYR A 151 0.17 -12.96 1.95
CA TYR A 151 1.05 -11.93 2.50
C TYR A 151 0.80 -10.55 1.89
N LEU A 152 -0.34 -10.29 1.24
CA LEU A 152 -0.63 -8.95 0.74
C LEU A 152 -1.12 -8.02 1.86
N PRO A 153 -0.82 -6.71 1.79
CA PRO A 153 -1.09 -5.76 2.86
C PRO A 153 -2.53 -5.74 3.37
N PRO A 154 -3.59 -5.72 2.53
CA PRO A 154 -4.95 -5.67 3.05
C PRO A 154 -5.39 -6.96 3.75
N HIS A 155 -4.74 -8.10 3.45
CA HIS A 155 -4.99 -9.35 4.15
C HIS A 155 -4.31 -9.35 5.54
N ILE A 156 -3.04 -8.95 5.61
CA ILE A 156 -2.29 -8.86 6.88
C ILE A 156 -2.86 -7.75 7.78
N LEU A 157 -3.15 -6.59 7.18
CA LEU A 157 -3.82 -5.46 7.82
C LEU A 157 -5.33 -5.59 7.72
N GLY A 158 -5.86 -6.81 7.83
CA GLY A 158 -7.29 -7.04 8.00
C GLY A 158 -7.78 -6.62 9.38
N VAL A 159 -9.06 -6.83 9.66
CA VAL A 159 -9.62 -6.66 11.01
C VAL A 159 -9.12 -7.80 11.91
N PRO A 160 -8.61 -7.53 13.13
CA PRO A 160 -8.56 -6.24 13.82
C PRO A 160 -7.24 -5.46 13.67
N ALA A 161 -6.23 -6.04 13.00
CA ALA A 161 -4.88 -5.47 12.89
C ALA A 161 -4.88 -4.02 12.36
N ILE A 162 -5.77 -3.69 11.42
CA ILE A 162 -5.88 -2.32 10.88
C ILE A 162 -6.21 -1.27 11.94
N TYR A 163 -7.02 -1.61 12.94
CA TYR A 163 -7.40 -0.69 14.01
C TYR A 163 -6.20 -0.39 14.91
N PHE A 164 -5.36 -1.39 15.19
CA PHE A 164 -4.11 -1.17 15.90
C PHE A 164 -3.11 -0.36 15.06
N ALA A 165 -2.99 -0.66 13.77
CA ALA A 165 -2.09 0.04 12.86
C ALA A 165 -2.42 1.54 12.76
N VAL A 166 -3.71 1.89 12.63
CA VAL A 166 -4.13 3.30 12.55
C VAL A 166 -3.93 4.02 13.88
N VAL A 167 -4.26 3.39 15.02
CA VAL A 167 -4.01 3.97 16.35
C VAL A 167 -2.52 4.21 16.57
N LEU A 168 -1.68 3.23 16.22
CA LEU A 168 -0.23 3.37 16.32
C LEU A 168 0.30 4.50 15.43
N SER A 169 -0.23 4.62 14.21
CA SER A 169 0.11 5.71 13.29
C SER A 169 -0.23 7.07 13.88
N PHE A 170 -1.41 7.21 14.49
CA PHE A 170 -1.83 8.45 15.17
C PHE A 170 -0.96 8.75 16.40
N VAL A 171 -0.69 7.76 17.26
CA VAL A 171 0.20 7.94 18.42
C VAL A 171 1.58 8.41 17.97
N PHE A 172 2.13 7.81 16.93
CA PHE A 172 3.40 8.24 16.37
C PHE A 172 3.34 9.69 15.90
N VAL A 173 2.29 10.08 15.17
CA VAL A 173 2.12 11.46 14.70
C VAL A 173 2.06 12.43 15.89
N LEU A 174 1.30 12.11 16.93
CA LEU A 174 1.23 12.92 18.15
C LEU A 174 2.60 13.08 18.80
N VAL A 175 3.36 12.00 18.98
CA VAL A 175 4.66 12.04 19.68
C VAL A 175 5.74 12.78 18.87
N VAL A 176 5.71 12.66 17.54
CA VAL A 176 6.78 13.19 16.68
C VAL A 176 6.50 14.61 16.18
N PHE A 177 5.22 14.98 16.02
CA PHE A 177 4.85 16.26 15.39
C PHE A 177 4.16 17.27 16.32
N ILE A 178 3.68 16.86 17.50
CA ILE A 178 3.00 17.74 18.47
C ILE A 178 3.80 17.82 19.76
#